data_AF-A0A8H7BSR3-F1
#
_entry.id   AF-A0A8H7BSR3-F1
#
_cell.length_a   1.000
_cell.length_b   1.000
_cell.length_c   1.000
_cell.angle_alpha   90.00
_cell.angle_beta   90.00
_cell.angle_gamma   90.00
#
_symmetry.space_group_name_H-M   'P 1'
#
loop_
_entity.id
_entity.type
_entity.pdbx_description
1 polymer ?
#
loop_
_entity_poly.entity_id
_entity_poly.type
_entity_poly.pdbx_seq_one_letter_code
_entity_poly.pdbx_strand_id
1 'polypeptide(L)'
;MAVQFLALQSLVVCPTLLSVHWTGAGAASKTQWALTDSNDPLYDSHFNVSVDQFRSNSTLYNLSIANVPNNNSIVWIHVALIFIISIGWLWLLFVNHWHHLHLLQATGPTEFIHDRSVLIMNVPHHLRNAASLRHHFQMAQIGEVESVTLVSHTASRALDRAFDKRQKALDQLEYRLITLARSVFHPKQESAMRWMQLPAKLLVANQPVDDIHTILQEIHRLDQQIEQLKDVDASPEYYMPTGTAFVTFS
;
A
#
# COMPACT_ATOMS: atom_id res chain seq x y z
N MET A 1 -4.01 -17.22 -6.56
CA MET A 1 -4.61 -17.56 -7.86
C MET A 1 -3.74 -17.16 -9.05
N ALA A 2 -3.30 -15.90 -9.18
CA ALA A 2 -2.49 -15.46 -10.33
C ALA A 2 -1.19 -16.27 -10.55
N VAL A 3 -0.45 -16.60 -9.48
CA VAL A 3 0.81 -17.36 -9.58
C VAL A 3 0.60 -18.79 -10.10
N GLN A 4 -0.45 -19.48 -9.62
CA GLN A 4 -0.79 -20.83 -10.08
C GLN A 4 -1.25 -20.84 -11.55
N PHE A 5 -1.98 -19.81 -11.98
CA PHE A 5 -2.39 -19.65 -13.37
C PHE A 5 -1.22 -19.30 -14.29
N LEU A 6 -0.31 -18.41 -13.88
CA LEU A 6 0.92 -18.12 -14.61
C LEU A 6 1.81 -19.36 -14.75
N ALA A 7 1.89 -20.20 -13.71
CA ALA A 7 2.60 -21.47 -13.79
C ALA A 7 1.97 -22.43 -14.82
N LEU A 8 0.63 -22.54 -14.86
CA LEU A 8 -0.07 -23.33 -15.86
C LEU A 8 0.11 -22.77 -17.28
N GLN A 9 0.05 -21.44 -17.45
CA GLN A 9 0.31 -20.80 -18.74
C GLN A 9 1.76 -20.97 -19.20
N SER A 10 2.73 -20.98 -18.27
CA SER A 10 4.13 -21.25 -18.60
C SER A 10 4.32 -22.66 -19.18
N LEU A 11 3.53 -23.64 -18.75
CA LEU A 11 3.53 -25.00 -19.30
C LEU A 11 3.03 -25.05 -20.75
N VAL A 12 2.18 -24.11 -21.16
CA VAL A 12 1.65 -23.98 -22.54
C VAL A 12 2.57 -23.11 -23.41
N VAL A 13 3.12 -22.04 -22.85
CA VAL A 13 3.99 -21.09 -23.56
C VAL A 13 5.39 -21.67 -23.81
N CYS A 14 5.96 -22.44 -22.89
CA CYS A 14 7.31 -23.00 -23.07
C CYS A 14 7.44 -23.97 -24.26
N PRO A 15 6.52 -24.94 -24.48
CA PRO A 15 6.57 -25.81 -25.65
C PRO A 15 6.34 -25.08 -26.98
N THR A 16 5.53 -24.03 -26.98
CA THR A 16 5.27 -23.25 -28.19
C THR A 16 6.46 -22.37 -28.57
N LEU A 17 7.11 -21.73 -27.59
CA LEU A 17 8.39 -21.03 -27.81
C LEU A 17 9.51 -21.99 -28.21
N LEU A 18 9.57 -23.20 -27.64
CA LEU A 18 10.51 -24.23 -28.06
C LEU A 18 10.27 -24.64 -29.53
N SER A 19 9.01 -24.82 -29.93
CA SER A 19 8.66 -25.17 -31.32
C SER A 19 9.07 -24.07 -32.32
N VAL A 20 8.98 -22.80 -31.92
CA VAL A 20 9.49 -21.65 -32.71
C VAL A 20 11.01 -21.69 -32.82
N HIS A 21 11.72 -22.00 -31.73
CA HIS A 21 13.17 -22.13 -31.76
C HIS A 21 13.64 -23.17 -32.78
N TRP A 22 13.01 -24.35 -32.81
CA TRP A 22 13.37 -25.41 -33.75
C TRP A 22 13.04 -25.06 -35.21
N THR A 23 11.92 -24.38 -35.45
CA THR A 23 11.49 -24.01 -36.81
C THR A 23 12.27 -22.81 -37.36
N GLY A 24 12.62 -21.83 -36.52
CA GLY A 24 13.47 -20.69 -36.88
C GLY A 24 14.93 -21.07 -37.14
N ALA A 25 15.50 -22.02 -36.39
CA ALA A 25 16.86 -22.52 -36.60
C ALA A 25 17.03 -23.27 -37.94
N GLY A 26 15.98 -23.97 -38.39
CA GLY A 26 15.95 -24.65 -39.70
C GLY A 26 15.82 -23.68 -40.89
N ALA A 27 15.22 -22.51 -40.69
CA ALA A 27 15.11 -21.47 -41.72
C ALA A 27 16.41 -20.66 -41.85
N ALA A 28 17.03 -20.29 -40.71
CA ALA A 28 18.29 -19.55 -40.67
C ALA A 28 19.43 -20.29 -41.37
N SER A 29 19.52 -21.61 -41.18
CA SER A 29 20.50 -22.44 -41.86
C SER A 29 20.29 -22.41 -43.38
N LYS A 30 19.06 -22.60 -43.89
CA LYS A 30 18.75 -22.55 -45.34
C LYS A 30 19.15 -21.23 -46.01
N THR A 31 18.98 -20.09 -45.35
CA THR A 31 19.45 -18.79 -45.89
C THR A 31 20.97 -18.69 -45.97
N GLN A 32 21.70 -19.31 -45.04
CA GLN A 32 23.17 -19.32 -45.06
C GLN A 32 23.73 -20.17 -46.21
N TRP A 33 23.12 -21.33 -46.50
CA TRP A 33 23.48 -22.17 -47.65
C TRP A 33 23.08 -21.53 -49.00
N ALA A 34 21.97 -20.80 -49.06
CA ALA A 34 21.53 -20.12 -50.29
C ALA A 34 22.42 -18.91 -50.67
N LEU A 35 23.07 -18.27 -49.69
CA LEU A 35 24.04 -17.18 -49.92
C LEU A 35 25.45 -17.68 -50.23
N THR A 36 25.77 -18.96 -49.96
CA THR A 36 27.06 -19.56 -50.29
C THR A 36 27.11 -20.20 -51.69
N ASP A 37 25.95 -20.39 -52.33
CA ASP A 37 25.86 -20.99 -53.67
C ASP A 37 25.74 -19.93 -54.80
N SER A 38 25.59 -18.65 -54.46
CA SER A 38 25.71 -17.54 -55.40
C SER A 38 27.17 -17.08 -55.50
N ASN A 39 27.94 -17.73 -56.38
CA ASN A 39 29.27 -17.30 -56.82
C ASN A 39 29.20 -15.98 -57.61
N ASP A 40 28.97 -14.84 -56.95
CA ASP A 40 29.18 -13.51 -57.53
C ASP A 40 30.20 -12.73 -56.67
N PRO A 41 31.47 -12.62 -57.12
CA PRO A 41 32.56 -12.08 -56.31
C PRO A 41 32.66 -10.56 -56.47
N LEU A 42 31.61 -9.81 -56.16
CA LEU A 42 31.70 -8.35 -56.18
C LEU A 42 30.58 -7.68 -55.38
N TYR A 43 30.67 -7.64 -54.04
CA TYR A 43 30.13 -6.53 -53.25
C TYR A 43 30.63 -6.58 -51.79
N ASP A 44 30.98 -5.41 -51.26
CA ASP A 44 31.58 -5.11 -49.95
C ASP A 44 31.21 -6.04 -48.78
N SER A 45 32.19 -6.81 -48.30
CA SER A 45 32.07 -7.78 -47.20
C SER A 45 32.33 -7.21 -45.80
N HIS A 46 32.50 -5.89 -45.64
CA HIS A 46 32.93 -5.31 -44.35
C HIS A 46 31.80 -4.69 -43.50
N PHE A 47 30.58 -4.51 -44.01
CA PHE A 47 29.49 -3.84 -43.27
C PHE A 47 28.38 -4.77 -42.75
N ASN A 48 28.17 -5.95 -43.35
CA ASN A 48 27.10 -6.88 -42.94
C ASN A 48 27.50 -7.92 -41.88
N VAL A 49 28.80 -8.14 -41.68
CA VAL A 49 29.28 -9.17 -40.73
C VAL A 49 28.89 -8.85 -39.28
N SER A 50 28.85 -7.57 -38.90
CA SER A 50 28.52 -7.17 -37.53
C SER A 50 27.03 -7.37 -37.19
N VAL A 51 26.12 -7.08 -38.12
CA VAL A 51 24.67 -7.21 -37.91
C VAL A 51 24.24 -8.67 -37.86
N ASP A 52 24.83 -9.52 -38.70
CA ASP A 52 24.56 -10.96 -38.70
C ASP A 52 25.21 -11.67 -37.49
N GLN A 53 26.34 -11.17 -36.98
CA GLN A 53 27.00 -11.70 -35.78
C GLN A 53 26.28 -11.31 -34.47
N PHE A 54 25.55 -10.18 -34.43
CA PHE A 54 24.62 -9.86 -33.34
C PHE A 54 23.35 -10.72 -33.35
N ARG A 55 22.91 -11.13 -34.55
CA ARG A 55 21.75 -12.03 -34.74
C ARG A 55 22.05 -13.49 -34.36
N SER A 56 23.28 -13.96 -34.57
CA SER A 56 23.64 -15.36 -34.34
C SER A 56 23.83 -15.76 -32.87
N ASN A 57 24.05 -14.81 -31.95
CA ASN A 57 24.33 -15.10 -30.53
C ASN A 57 23.20 -14.73 -29.55
N SER A 58 22.11 -14.15 -30.03
CA SER A 58 21.00 -13.75 -29.17
C SER A 58 19.89 -14.79 -29.24
N THR A 59 19.73 -15.62 -28.20
CA THR A 59 18.61 -16.58 -28.08
C THR A 59 17.25 -15.91 -28.24
N LEU A 60 17.15 -14.63 -27.85
CA LEU A 60 15.98 -13.78 -28.00
C LEU A 60 15.62 -13.47 -29.47
N TYR A 61 16.63 -13.38 -30.36
CA TYR A 61 16.41 -13.16 -31.79
C TYR A 61 15.81 -14.40 -32.46
N ASN A 62 16.29 -15.59 -32.08
CA ASN A 62 15.76 -16.87 -32.59
C ASN A 62 14.34 -17.19 -32.10
N LEU A 63 13.92 -16.58 -30.99
CA LEU A 63 12.58 -16.73 -30.41
C LEU A 63 11.58 -15.67 -30.92
N SER A 64 12.03 -14.74 -31.77
CA SER A 64 11.19 -13.68 -32.30
C SER A 64 10.39 -14.14 -33.53
N ILE A 65 9.13 -13.74 -33.62
CA ILE A 65 8.27 -13.98 -34.79
C ILE A 65 8.82 -13.35 -36.08
N ALA A 66 9.75 -12.40 -35.97
CA ALA A 66 10.47 -11.81 -37.10
C ALA A 66 11.31 -12.82 -37.91
N ASN A 67 11.64 -13.98 -37.33
CA ASN A 67 12.41 -15.05 -37.98
C ASN A 67 11.51 -16.12 -38.65
N VAL A 68 10.19 -15.95 -38.62
CA VAL A 68 9.25 -16.89 -39.25
C VAL A 68 9.06 -16.49 -40.72
N PRO A 69 9.31 -17.39 -41.69
CA PRO A 69 9.10 -17.09 -43.11
C PRO A 69 7.62 -16.83 -43.43
N ASN A 70 7.37 -15.95 -44.39
CA ASN A 70 6.03 -15.65 -44.88
C ASN A 70 5.32 -16.93 -45.35
N ASN A 71 4.03 -17.08 -45.01
CA ASN A 71 3.17 -18.24 -45.32
C ASN A 71 3.38 -19.51 -44.47
N ASN A 72 4.04 -19.42 -43.31
CA ASN A 72 4.15 -20.56 -42.39
C ASN A 72 2.91 -20.69 -41.48
N SER A 73 2.40 -21.91 -41.31
CA SER A 73 1.21 -22.22 -40.48
C SER A 73 1.43 -21.94 -38.98
N ILE A 74 2.68 -21.78 -38.55
CA ILE A 74 3.04 -21.48 -37.15
C ILE A 74 2.47 -20.14 -36.64
N VAL A 75 2.22 -19.17 -37.52
CA VAL A 75 1.60 -17.88 -37.16
C VAL A 75 0.17 -18.11 -36.63
N TRP A 76 -0.58 -19.02 -37.25
CA TRP A 76 -1.93 -19.36 -36.80
C TRP A 76 -1.95 -20.03 -35.43
N ILE A 77 -0.90 -20.79 -35.09
CA ILE A 77 -0.73 -21.39 -33.75
C ILE A 77 -0.54 -20.28 -32.71
N HIS A 78 0.22 -19.22 -33.02
CA HIS A 78 0.39 -18.09 -32.11
C HIS A 78 -0.87 -17.28 -31.92
N VAL A 79 -1.63 -17.03 -33.00
CA VAL A 79 -2.93 -16.37 -32.92
C VAL A 79 -3.88 -17.16 -32.02
N ALA A 80 -3.99 -18.48 -32.22
CA ALA A 80 -4.80 -19.35 -31.38
C ALA A 80 -4.36 -19.32 -29.91
N LEU A 81 -3.05 -19.35 -29.65
CA LEU A 81 -2.49 -19.30 -28.29
C LEU A 81 -2.76 -17.96 -27.59
N ILE A 82 -2.70 -16.84 -28.30
CA ILE A 82 -3.06 -15.52 -27.75
C ILE A 82 -4.52 -15.52 -27.33
N PHE A 83 -5.43 -16.03 -28.17
CA PHE A 83 -6.85 -16.14 -27.80
C PHE A 83 -7.06 -17.03 -26.57
N ILE A 84 -6.37 -18.17 -26.48
CA ILE A 84 -6.45 -19.07 -25.32
C ILE A 84 -5.95 -18.38 -24.05
N ILE A 85 -4.82 -17.67 -24.11
CA ILE A 85 -4.27 -16.93 -22.98
C ILE A 85 -5.23 -15.81 -22.55
N SER A 86 -5.74 -15.02 -23.50
CA SER A 86 -6.68 -13.93 -23.22
C SER A 86 -7.99 -14.43 -22.61
N ILE A 87 -8.57 -15.50 -23.14
CA ILE A 87 -9.77 -16.13 -22.58
C ILE A 87 -9.48 -16.71 -21.19
N GLY A 88 -8.33 -17.35 -21.01
CA GLY A 88 -7.91 -17.86 -19.71
C GLY A 88 -7.77 -16.76 -18.66
N TRP A 89 -7.19 -15.61 -19.03
CA TRP A 89 -7.10 -14.44 -18.15
C TRP A 89 -8.47 -13.87 -17.81
N LEU A 90 -9.34 -13.71 -18.81
CA LEU A 90 -10.71 -13.23 -18.61
C LEU A 90 -11.48 -14.15 -17.66
N TRP A 91 -11.36 -15.48 -17.86
CA TRP A 91 -11.96 -16.48 -16.99
C TRP A 91 -11.42 -16.40 -15.56
N LEU A 92 -10.11 -16.26 -15.38
CA LEU A 92 -9.53 -16.12 -14.04
C LEU A 92 -9.99 -14.85 -13.35
N LEU A 93 -10.02 -13.71 -14.06
CA LEU A 93 -10.53 -12.47 -13.51
C LEU A 93 -12.00 -12.59 -13.12
N PHE A 94 -12.80 -13.26 -13.96
CA PHE A 94 -14.20 -13.55 -13.65
C PHE A 94 -14.35 -14.38 -12.38
N VAL A 95 -13.65 -15.52 -12.27
CA VAL A 95 -13.72 -16.39 -11.08
C VAL A 95 -13.21 -15.66 -9.83
N ASN A 96 -12.12 -14.89 -9.96
CA ASN A 96 -11.59 -14.11 -8.84
C ASN A 96 -12.56 -13.01 -8.39
N HIS A 97 -13.16 -12.29 -9.34
CA HIS A 97 -14.15 -11.27 -9.05
C HIS A 97 -15.40 -11.88 -8.40
N TRP A 98 -15.88 -13.01 -8.93
CA TRP A 98 -17.02 -13.73 -8.38
C TRP A 98 -16.75 -14.24 -6.97
N HIS A 99 -15.57 -14.81 -6.73
CA HIS A 99 -15.15 -15.26 -5.40
C HIS A 99 -15.03 -14.08 -4.43
N HIS A 100 -14.45 -12.95 -4.86
CA HIS A 100 -14.39 -11.74 -4.05
C HIS A 100 -15.77 -11.22 -3.70
N LEU A 101 -16.70 -11.18 -4.66
CA LEU A 101 -18.09 -10.79 -4.41
C LEU A 101 -18.76 -11.72 -3.41
N HIS A 102 -18.52 -13.03 -3.52
CA HIS A 102 -19.02 -14.00 -2.57
C HIS A 102 -18.44 -13.80 -1.17
N LEU A 103 -17.14 -13.48 -1.05
CA LEU A 103 -16.51 -13.15 0.23
C LEU A 103 -17.12 -11.88 0.85
N LEU A 104 -17.34 -10.84 0.04
CA LEU A 104 -18.02 -9.62 0.51
C LEU A 104 -19.44 -9.92 1.02
N GLN A 105 -20.19 -10.75 0.31
CA GLN A 105 -21.54 -11.15 0.73
C GLN A 105 -21.53 -12.06 1.97
N ALA A 106 -20.55 -12.96 2.07
CA ALA A 106 -20.40 -13.88 3.19
C ALA A 106 -19.94 -13.18 4.47
N THR A 107 -19.33 -12.00 4.36
CA THR A 107 -18.90 -11.21 5.52
C THR A 107 -20.09 -10.67 6.33
N GLY A 108 -21.32 -10.72 5.77
CA GLY A 108 -22.54 -10.30 6.45
C GLY A 108 -22.54 -8.81 6.84
N PRO A 109 -23.67 -8.27 7.30
CA PRO A 109 -23.65 -6.98 7.99
C PRO A 109 -22.87 -7.18 9.28
N THR A 110 -21.67 -6.64 9.34
CA THR A 110 -20.94 -6.60 10.59
C THR A 110 -21.61 -5.59 11.51
N GLU A 111 -21.76 -5.87 12.80
CA GLU A 111 -22.33 -4.92 13.78
C GLU A 111 -21.40 -3.73 14.06
N PHE A 112 -20.55 -3.37 13.10
CA PHE A 112 -19.67 -2.24 13.25
C PHE A 112 -20.41 -0.94 12.98
N ILE A 113 -20.04 0.07 13.76
CA ILE A 113 -20.62 1.41 13.68
C ILE A 113 -20.48 2.00 12.27
N HIS A 114 -19.44 1.64 11.51
CA HIS A 114 -19.22 2.15 10.15
C HIS A 114 -20.26 1.67 9.12
N ASP A 115 -20.91 0.53 9.33
CA ASP A 115 -21.94 0.02 8.40
C ASP A 115 -23.26 0.79 8.55
N ARG A 116 -23.50 1.36 9.73
CA ARG A 116 -24.69 2.14 10.10
C ARG A 116 -24.47 3.65 10.11
N SER A 117 -23.24 4.11 9.93
CA SER A 117 -22.88 5.53 9.91
C SER A 117 -22.66 6.03 8.49
N VAL A 118 -23.34 7.12 8.12
CA VAL A 118 -23.19 7.78 6.84
C VAL A 118 -22.48 9.11 7.02
N LEU A 119 -21.46 9.34 6.18
CA LEU A 119 -20.82 10.65 6.05
C LEU A 119 -21.66 11.54 5.14
N ILE A 120 -22.14 12.66 5.69
CA ILE A 120 -22.87 13.69 4.95
C ILE A 120 -21.94 14.86 4.74
N MET A 121 -21.79 15.24 3.47
CA MET A 121 -21.03 16.41 3.05
C MET A 121 -21.99 17.53 2.63
N ASN A 122 -21.51 18.76 2.76
CA ASN A 122 -22.20 19.99 2.36
C ASN A 122 -23.54 20.27 3.06
N VAL A 123 -23.57 20.15 4.40
CA VAL A 123 -24.72 20.48 5.23
C VAL A 123 -25.04 21.98 5.16
N PRO A 124 -26.28 22.36 4.79
CA PRO A 124 -26.73 23.76 4.75
C PRO A 124 -26.59 24.44 6.11
N HIS A 125 -26.25 25.74 6.14
CA HIS A 125 -25.98 26.49 7.36
C HIS A 125 -27.10 26.40 8.42
N HIS A 126 -28.36 26.39 8.00
CA HIS A 126 -29.52 26.31 8.91
C HIS A 126 -29.70 24.92 9.54
N LEU A 127 -29.08 23.88 8.97
CA LEU A 127 -29.07 22.51 9.49
C LEU A 127 -27.77 22.16 10.21
N ARG A 128 -26.86 23.11 10.45
CA ARG A 128 -25.58 22.84 11.13
C ARG A 128 -25.73 22.72 12.66
N ASN A 129 -26.80 22.09 13.10
CA ASN A 129 -27.07 21.75 14.48
C ASN A 129 -27.48 20.27 14.52
N ALA A 130 -26.90 19.51 15.45
CA ALA A 130 -27.18 18.08 15.62
C ALA A 130 -28.69 17.82 15.82
N ALA A 131 -29.37 18.66 16.59
CA ALA A 131 -30.82 18.54 16.82
C ALA A 131 -31.63 18.78 15.54
N SER A 132 -31.27 19.80 14.75
CA SER A 132 -31.94 20.13 13.49
C SER A 132 -31.72 19.05 12.42
N LEU A 133 -30.53 18.47 12.33
CA LEU A 133 -30.24 17.33 11.44
C LEU A 133 -31.04 16.10 11.84
N ARG A 134 -31.05 15.77 13.14
CA ARG A 134 -31.83 14.63 13.65
C ARG A 134 -33.30 14.78 13.28
N HIS A 135 -33.88 15.96 13.50
CA HIS A 135 -35.26 16.25 13.13
C HIS A 135 -35.48 16.15 11.62
N HIS A 136 -34.56 16.65 10.79
CA HIS A 136 -34.66 16.56 9.33
C HIS A 136 -34.71 15.10 8.84
N PHE A 137 -33.83 14.23 9.35
CA PHE A 137 -33.82 12.81 8.98
C PHE A 137 -35.04 12.05 9.49
N GLN A 138 -35.54 12.39 10.68
CA GLN A 138 -36.78 11.82 11.23
C GLN A 138 -38.00 12.22 10.37
N MET A 139 -38.09 13.47 9.93
CA MET A 139 -39.16 13.93 9.04
C MET A 139 -39.09 13.29 7.64
N ALA A 140 -37.89 13.00 7.16
CA ALA A 140 -37.68 12.35 5.86
C ALA A 140 -37.98 10.84 5.87
N GLN A 141 -38.26 10.23 7.03
CA GLN A 141 -38.53 8.79 7.20
C GLN A 141 -37.42 7.86 6.68
N ILE A 142 -36.17 8.31 6.73
CA ILE A 142 -35.00 7.55 6.23
C ILE A 142 -34.58 6.45 7.21
N GLY A 143 -34.94 6.57 8.49
CA GLY A 143 -34.63 5.63 9.56
C GLY A 143 -34.60 6.32 10.93
N GLU A 144 -34.50 5.55 12.01
CA GLU A 144 -34.27 6.10 13.33
C GLU A 144 -32.78 6.49 13.47
N VAL A 145 -32.54 7.74 13.84
CA VAL A 145 -31.19 8.28 14.01
C VAL A 145 -30.75 8.05 15.46
N GLU A 146 -29.72 7.22 15.66
CA GLU A 146 -29.10 6.97 16.95
C GLU A 146 -28.27 8.18 17.40
N SER A 147 -27.33 8.61 16.55
CA SER A 147 -26.41 9.70 16.87
C SER A 147 -26.09 10.58 15.65
N VAL A 148 -25.86 11.87 15.92
CA VAL A 148 -25.39 12.85 14.95
C VAL A 148 -24.14 13.50 15.50
N THR A 149 -23.03 13.38 14.79
CA THR A 149 -21.75 13.99 15.17
C THR A 149 -21.34 14.98 14.09
N LEU A 150 -21.40 16.26 14.42
CA LEU A 150 -20.89 17.33 13.56
C LEU A 150 -19.36 17.32 13.61
N VAL A 151 -18.74 17.34 12.43
CA VAL A 151 -17.28 17.39 12.35
C VAL A 151 -16.86 18.85 12.48
N SER A 152 -15.97 19.14 13.42
CA SER A 152 -15.30 20.43 13.50
C SER A 152 -13.84 20.30 13.08
N HIS A 153 -13.48 20.96 11.98
CA HIS A 153 -12.10 20.96 11.47
C HIS A 153 -11.14 21.73 12.41
N THR A 154 -11.64 22.73 13.13
CA THR A 154 -10.84 23.50 14.09
C THR A 154 -10.55 22.69 15.35
N ALA A 155 -11.57 21.99 15.88
CA ALA A 155 -11.40 21.11 17.05
C ALA A 155 -10.50 19.92 16.72
N SER A 156 -10.74 19.24 15.60
CA SER A 156 -9.92 18.09 15.20
C SER A 156 -8.46 18.50 15.04
N ARG A 157 -8.18 19.61 14.35
CA ARG A 157 -6.80 20.09 14.15
C ARG A 157 -6.14 20.54 15.45
N ALA A 158 -6.89 21.15 16.37
CA ALA A 158 -6.36 21.53 17.68
C ALA A 158 -5.99 20.29 18.51
N LEU A 159 -6.87 19.28 18.48
CA LEU A 159 -6.69 18.01 19.16
C LEU A 159 -5.52 17.21 18.56
N ASP A 160 -5.41 17.12 17.24
CA ASP A 160 -4.29 16.47 16.53
C ASP A 160 -2.96 17.11 16.92
N ARG A 161 -2.90 18.45 16.94
CA ARG A 161 -1.69 19.18 17.39
C ARG A 161 -1.35 18.89 18.85
N ALA A 162 -2.35 18.73 19.71
CA ALA A 162 -2.13 18.41 21.11
C ALA A 162 -1.61 16.97 21.27
N PHE A 163 -2.17 16.01 20.53
CA PHE A 163 -1.68 14.63 20.48
C PHE A 163 -0.26 14.53 19.92
N ASP A 164 0.05 15.25 18.83
CA ASP A 164 1.39 15.29 18.26
C ASP A 164 2.42 15.83 19.27
N LYS A 165 2.07 16.87 20.03
CA LYS A 165 2.93 17.40 21.09
C LYS A 165 3.12 16.40 22.21
N ARG A 166 2.05 15.73 22.64
CA ARG A 166 2.10 14.68 23.67
C ARG A 166 2.98 13.53 23.23
N GLN A 167 2.85 13.06 21.99
CA GLN A 167 3.67 11.99 21.45
C GLN A 167 5.15 12.39 21.44
N LYS A 168 5.48 13.60 20.98
CA LYS A 168 6.86 14.10 21.01
C LYS A 168 7.42 14.18 22.44
N ALA A 169 6.63 14.61 23.41
CA ALA A 169 7.05 14.64 24.81
C ALA A 169 7.28 13.24 25.37
N LEU A 170 6.45 12.26 25.00
CA LEU A 170 6.65 10.85 25.34
C LEU A 170 7.91 10.27 24.70
N ASP A 171 8.16 10.53 23.41
CA ASP A 171 9.35 10.08 22.71
C ASP A 171 10.62 10.67 23.35
N GLN A 172 10.57 11.95 23.74
CA GLN A 172 11.66 12.60 24.48
C GLN A 172 11.88 11.95 25.85
N LEU A 173 10.81 11.67 26.58
CA LEU A 173 10.87 10.96 27.86
C LEU A 173 11.53 9.59 27.69
N GLU A 174 11.08 8.80 26.72
CA GLU A 174 11.63 7.48 26.40
C GLU A 174 13.12 7.58 26.06
N TYR A 175 13.51 8.50 25.18
CA TYR A 175 14.90 8.72 24.82
C TYR A 175 15.78 9.03 26.03
N ARG A 176 15.31 9.90 26.94
CA ARG A 176 16.04 10.25 28.17
C ARG A 176 16.15 9.07 29.13
N LEU A 177 15.08 8.30 29.31
CA LEU A 177 15.08 7.10 30.14
C LEU A 177 16.03 6.02 29.58
N ILE A 178 16.03 5.78 28.27
CA ILE A 178 16.96 4.85 27.62
C ILE A 178 18.41 5.32 27.78
N THR A 179 18.67 6.62 27.63
CA THR A 179 20.01 7.19 27.79
C THR A 179 20.52 7.04 29.21
N LEU A 180 19.66 7.27 30.21
CA LEU A 180 19.99 7.02 31.61
C LEU A 180 20.21 5.55 31.90
N ALA A 181 19.36 4.66 31.38
CA ALA A 181 19.56 3.23 31.51
C ALA A 181 20.93 2.83 30.94
N ARG A 182 21.30 3.30 29.74
CA ARG A 182 22.60 3.01 29.12
C ARG A 182 23.79 3.54 29.92
N SER A 183 23.72 4.74 30.49
CA SER A 183 24.82 5.30 31.30
C SER A 183 25.00 4.55 32.63
N VAL A 184 23.90 4.07 33.20
CA VAL A 184 23.88 3.26 34.41
C VAL A 184 24.37 1.83 34.15
N PHE A 185 23.95 1.20 33.04
CA PHE A 185 24.31 -0.15 32.62
C PHE A 185 25.50 -0.15 31.66
N HIS A 186 26.66 0.31 32.12
CA HIS A 186 27.91 0.08 31.38
C HIS A 186 28.32 -1.40 31.47
N PRO A 187 28.56 -2.11 30.36
CA PRO A 187 28.76 -3.56 30.31
C PRO A 187 30.12 -4.06 30.83
N LYS A 188 30.92 -3.20 31.51
CA LYS A 188 32.29 -3.54 31.92
C LYS A 188 32.48 -3.91 33.39
N GLN A 189 31.42 -3.89 34.23
CA GLN A 189 31.59 -4.29 35.62
C GLN A 189 30.31 -4.89 36.22
N GLU A 190 30.28 -6.22 36.23
CA GLU A 190 29.28 -7.08 36.86
C GLU A 190 29.44 -7.01 38.39
N SER A 191 28.62 -6.20 39.07
CA SER A 191 28.39 -6.42 40.50
C SER A 191 26.95 -6.07 40.88
N ALA A 192 26.25 -7.07 41.43
CA ALA A 192 24.85 -6.99 41.85
C ALA A 192 24.57 -5.88 42.88
N MET A 193 25.60 -5.38 43.58
CA MET A 193 25.51 -4.26 44.52
C MET A 193 25.32 -2.88 43.86
N ARG A 194 25.49 -2.75 42.54
CA ARG A 194 25.40 -1.45 41.84
C ARG A 194 23.98 -0.90 41.74
N TRP A 195 22.96 -1.77 41.69
CA TRP A 195 21.54 -1.39 41.70
C TRP A 195 21.13 -0.67 42.98
N MET A 196 21.73 -1.03 44.13
CA MET A 196 21.46 -0.37 45.41
C MET A 196 22.08 1.03 45.51
N GLN A 197 23.15 1.31 44.75
CA GLN A 197 23.83 2.62 44.73
C GLN A 197 23.28 3.56 43.64
N LEU A 198 22.35 3.07 42.83
CA LEU A 198 21.78 3.75 41.67
C LEU A 198 20.97 5.00 42.06
N PRO A 199 20.11 4.97 43.12
CA PRO A 199 19.43 6.16 43.60
C PRO A 199 20.41 7.21 44.13
N ALA A 200 21.44 6.79 44.85
CA ALA A 200 22.46 7.67 45.42
C ALA A 200 23.33 8.34 44.33
N LYS A 201 23.70 7.62 43.27
CA LYS A 201 24.45 8.18 42.13
C LYS A 201 23.60 9.14 41.29
N LEU A 202 22.30 8.87 41.14
CA LEU A 202 21.38 9.79 40.46
C LEU A 202 21.15 11.07 41.28
N LEU A 203 21.10 10.97 42.62
CA LEU A 203 21.00 12.12 43.52
C LEU A 203 22.26 12.99 43.52
N VAL A 204 23.45 12.37 43.52
CA VAL A 204 24.75 13.09 43.51
C VAL A 204 25.02 13.74 42.16
N ALA A 205 24.49 13.19 41.07
CA ALA A 205 24.67 13.72 39.72
C ALA A 205 23.81 14.95 39.40
N ASN A 206 22.82 15.31 40.22
CA ASN A 206 22.02 16.56 40.22
C ASN A 206 21.60 17.18 38.85
N GLN A 207 21.58 16.42 37.75
CA GLN A 207 21.48 17.02 36.40
C GLN A 207 20.67 16.26 35.32
N PRO A 208 20.07 15.07 35.55
CA PRO A 208 19.08 14.56 34.57
C PRO A 208 17.69 14.22 35.13
N VAL A 209 17.46 14.36 36.44
CA VAL A 209 16.16 14.02 37.07
C VAL A 209 15.16 15.18 36.96
N ASP A 210 15.64 16.42 37.05
CA ASP A 210 14.80 17.62 36.88
C ASP A 210 14.23 17.73 35.47
N ASP A 211 15.00 17.34 34.45
CA ASP A 211 14.54 17.28 33.05
C ASP A 211 13.40 16.27 32.87
N ILE A 212 13.49 15.09 33.51
CA ILE A 212 12.43 14.08 33.46
C ILE A 212 11.16 14.58 34.17
N HIS A 213 11.32 15.19 35.34
CA HIS A 213 10.18 15.74 36.06
C HIS A 213 9.48 16.84 35.25
N THR A 214 10.26 17.68 34.57
CA THR A 214 9.75 18.74 33.68
C THR A 214 8.98 18.15 32.51
N ILE A 215 9.50 17.11 31.84
CA ILE A 215 8.81 16.43 30.73
C ILE A 215 7.52 15.76 31.23
N LEU A 216 7.54 15.13 32.41
CA LEU A 216 6.34 14.51 33.00
C LEU A 216 5.27 15.56 33.35
N GLN A 217 5.66 16.71 33.89
CA GLN A 217 4.75 17.83 34.12
C GLN A 217 4.17 18.36 32.81
N GLU A 218 4.98 18.45 31.76
CA GLU A 218 4.51 18.86 30.43
C GLU A 218 3.49 17.87 29.85
N ILE A 219 3.75 16.55 29.95
CA ILE A 219 2.79 15.52 29.53
C ILE A 219 1.49 15.65 30.31
N HIS A 220 1.55 15.81 31.64
CA HIS A 220 0.34 15.96 32.45
C HIS A 220 -0.47 17.20 32.05
N ARG A 221 0.20 18.32 31.76
CA ARG A 221 -0.45 19.53 31.25
C ARG A 221 -1.09 19.31 29.88
N LEU A 222 -0.42 18.57 28.99
CA LEU A 222 -0.96 18.22 27.68
C LEU A 222 -2.17 17.29 27.78
N ASP A 223 -2.16 16.34 28.73
CA ASP A 223 -3.31 15.46 29.00
C ASP A 223 -4.52 16.28 29.46
N GLN A 224 -4.34 17.21 30.41
CA GLN A 224 -5.40 18.14 30.83
C GLN A 224 -5.91 19.00 29.67
N GLN A 225 -5.01 19.49 28.82
CA GLN A 225 -5.40 20.27 27.64
C GLN A 225 -6.20 19.42 26.64
N ILE A 226 -5.83 18.16 26.43
CA ILE A 226 -6.56 17.23 25.57
C ILE A 226 -7.96 16.95 26.13
N GLU A 227 -8.10 16.77 27.44
CA GLU A 227 -9.40 16.61 28.10
C GLU A 227 -10.28 17.85 27.91
N GLN A 228 -9.72 19.05 28.11
CA GLN A 228 -10.43 20.32 27.89
C GLN A 228 -10.84 20.51 26.42
N LEU A 229 -9.99 20.13 25.47
CA LEU A 229 -10.31 20.22 24.04
C LEU A 229 -11.34 19.18 23.60
N LYS A 230 -11.43 18.05 24.28
CA LYS A 230 -12.46 17.02 24.05
C LYS A 230 -13.84 17.44 24.55
N ASP A 231 -13.88 18.24 25.61
CA ASP A 231 -15.12 18.77 26.15
C ASP A 231 -15.66 19.91 25.26
N VAL A 232 -16.82 19.66 24.66
CA VAL A 232 -17.50 20.60 23.76
C VAL A 232 -17.96 21.85 24.52
N ASP A 233 -18.34 21.69 25.78
CA ASP A 233 -18.84 22.78 26.62
C ASP A 233 -17.69 23.65 27.15
N ALA A 234 -16.52 23.05 27.39
CA ALA A 234 -15.33 23.77 27.84
C ALA A 234 -14.63 24.57 26.72
N SER A 235 -14.73 24.11 25.47
CA SER A 235 -13.97 24.64 24.32
C SER A 235 -14.85 25.02 23.12
N PRO A 236 -15.96 25.79 23.29
CA PRO A 236 -16.95 26.01 22.24
C PRO A 236 -16.39 26.73 21.00
N GLU A 237 -15.36 27.55 21.19
CA GLU A 237 -14.67 28.28 20.11
C GLU A 237 -14.09 27.35 19.05
N TYR A 238 -13.68 26.14 19.45
CA TYR A 238 -13.09 25.16 18.56
C TYR A 238 -14.15 24.32 17.85
N TYR A 239 -15.40 24.27 18.32
CA TYR A 239 -16.48 23.44 17.77
C TYR A 239 -17.41 24.18 16.81
N MET A 240 -16.84 25.06 15.97
CA MET A 240 -17.62 25.70 14.91
C MET A 240 -18.13 24.65 13.91
N PRO A 241 -19.46 24.56 13.69
CA PRO A 241 -20.03 23.48 12.91
C PRO A 241 -19.71 23.68 11.42
N THR A 242 -19.04 22.68 10.85
CA THR A 242 -18.73 22.66 9.42
C THR A 242 -19.91 22.13 8.61
N GLY A 243 -19.77 22.12 7.29
CA GLY A 243 -20.73 21.47 6.39
C GLY A 243 -20.62 19.94 6.39
N THR A 244 -20.00 19.31 7.38
CA THR A 244 -19.75 17.85 7.38
C THR A 244 -20.24 17.23 8.68
N ALA A 245 -20.96 16.12 8.57
CA ALA A 245 -21.51 15.39 9.71
C ALA A 245 -21.48 13.88 9.48
N PHE A 246 -21.31 13.12 10.56
CA PHE A 246 -21.62 11.69 10.59
C PHE A 246 -23.00 11.50 11.21
N VAL A 247 -23.82 10.70 10.56
CA VAL A 247 -25.15 10.33 11.07
C VAL A 247 -25.20 8.81 11.16
N THR A 248 -25.48 8.32 12.36
CA THR A 248 -25.57 6.89 12.66
C THR A 248 -27.04 6.53 12.81
N PHE A 249 -27.47 5.53 12.05
CA PHE A 249 -28.82 4.99 12.09
C PHE A 249 -28.87 3.71 12.93
N SER A 250 -30.02 3.42 13.51
CA SER A 250 -30.28 2.18 14.25
C SER A 250 -30.64 1.01 13.33
#